data_AF-A0ABD5Z6M0-F1
#
_entry.id   AF-A0ABD5Z6M0-F1
#
_cell.length_a   1.000
_cell.length_b   1.000
_cell.length_c   1.000
_cell.angle_alpha   90.00
_cell.angle_beta   90.00
_cell.angle_gamma   90.00
#
_symmetry.space_group_name_H-M   'P 1'
#
loop_
_entity.id
_entity.type
_entity.pdbx_description
1 polymer ?
#
loop_
_entity_poly.entity_id
_entity_poly.type
_entity_poly.pdbx_seq_one_letter_code
_entity_poly.pdbx_strand_id
1 'polypeptide(L)'
;MSDQSETTDEPTDETSEDLLRDLSAVIEDRKENLPEGSYTTSLFTHEKGENRALEKLGEEATEFVLAAKDADEEELAHEGADIVYHMLVVLAMHDVDVDDLLDELRERR
;
A
#
# COMPACT_ATOMS: atom_id res chain seq x y z
N MET A 1 -1.18 -49.28 3.25
CA MET A 1 -0.80 -48.43 2.12
C MET A 1 -1.58 -47.15 2.30
N SER A 2 -1.02 -46.21 3.06
CA SER A 2 -1.61 -44.89 3.26
C SER A 2 -0.65 -43.93 2.58
N ASP A 3 -1.05 -43.54 1.39
CA ASP A 3 -0.41 -42.53 0.57
C ASP A 3 -0.64 -41.19 1.28
N GLN A 4 0.38 -40.72 2.01
CA GLN A 4 0.39 -39.35 2.51
C GLN A 4 0.94 -38.50 1.38
N SER A 5 0.03 -37.85 0.65
CA SER A 5 0.33 -36.74 -0.23
C SER A 5 1.03 -35.65 0.57
N GLU A 6 2.36 -35.61 0.48
CA GLU A 6 3.16 -34.44 0.81
C GLU A 6 2.73 -33.32 -0.16
N THR A 7 1.91 -32.39 0.32
CA THR A 7 1.71 -31.12 -0.36
C THR A 7 3.01 -30.33 -0.16
N THR A 8 3.88 -30.38 -1.15
CA THR A 8 5.06 -29.51 -1.22
C THR A 8 4.56 -28.09 -1.46
N ASP A 9 4.74 -27.24 -0.45
CA ASP A 9 4.61 -25.79 -0.53
C ASP A 9 5.76 -25.29 -1.42
N GLU A 10 5.50 -25.08 -2.71
CA GLU A 10 6.47 -24.44 -3.60
C GLU A 10 6.51 -22.94 -3.28
N PRO A 11 7.70 -22.32 -3.17
CA PRO A 11 7.80 -20.88 -2.96
C PRO A 11 7.29 -20.18 -4.22
N THR A 12 6.18 -19.45 -4.11
CA THR A 12 5.69 -18.58 -5.17
C THR A 12 6.66 -17.41 -5.32
N ASP A 13 7.20 -17.22 -6.53
CA ASP A 13 7.98 -16.05 -6.92
C ASP A 13 7.03 -14.84 -6.92
N GLU A 14 6.89 -14.18 -5.76
CA GLU A 14 6.01 -13.02 -5.60
C GLU A 14 6.54 -11.87 -6.47
N THR A 15 5.74 -11.45 -7.45
CA THR A 15 6.13 -10.33 -8.30
C THR A 15 5.84 -9.00 -7.61
N SER A 16 6.49 -7.91 -8.04
CA SER A 16 6.19 -6.58 -7.50
C SER A 16 4.74 -6.14 -7.76
N GLU A 17 4.08 -6.68 -8.79
CA GLU A 17 2.65 -6.46 -9.02
C GLU A 17 1.80 -7.18 -7.97
N ASP A 18 2.19 -8.40 -7.59
CA ASP A 18 1.47 -9.18 -6.57
C ASP A 18 1.55 -8.50 -5.21
N LEU A 19 2.72 -7.95 -4.84
CA LEU A 19 2.87 -7.18 -3.60
C LEU A 19 1.93 -5.96 -3.53
N LEU A 20 1.81 -5.20 -4.63
CA LEU A 20 0.92 -4.03 -4.68
C LEU A 20 -0.56 -4.43 -4.61
N ARG A 21 -0.92 -5.53 -5.26
CA ARG A 21 -2.28 -6.10 -5.18
C ARG A 21 -2.61 -6.57 -3.78
N ASP A 22 -1.71 -7.31 -3.13
CA ASP A 22 -1.91 -7.80 -1.78
C ASP A 22 -2.05 -6.66 -0.78
N LEU A 23 -1.20 -5.63 -0.91
CA LEU A 23 -1.29 -4.44 -0.07
C LEU A 23 -2.61 -3.68 -0.28
N SER A 24 -3.04 -3.51 -1.53
CA SER A 24 -4.33 -2.90 -1.86
C SER A 24 -5.50 -3.72 -1.32
N ALA A 25 -5.48 -5.05 -1.46
CA ALA A 25 -6.52 -5.93 -0.93
C ALA A 25 -6.63 -5.84 0.60
N VAL A 26 -5.50 -5.73 1.31
CA VAL A 26 -5.49 -5.49 2.75
C VAL A 26 -6.07 -4.12 3.11
N ILE A 27 -5.83 -3.08 2.30
CA ILE A 27 -6.40 -1.75 2.51
C ILE A 27 -7.92 -1.76 2.29
N GLU A 28 -8.40 -2.38 1.22
CA GLU A 28 -9.83 -2.53 0.92
C GLU A 28 -10.55 -3.35 2.01
N ASP A 29 -9.97 -4.47 2.45
CA ASP A 29 -10.52 -5.26 3.57
C ASP A 29 -10.70 -4.39 4.82
N ARG A 30 -9.73 -3.51 5.12
CA ARG A 30 -9.80 -2.62 6.27
C ARG A 30 -10.79 -1.47 6.08
N LYS A 31 -11.01 -1.01 4.85
CA LYS A 31 -12.06 -0.04 4.50
C LYS A 31 -13.44 -0.64 4.73
N GLU A 32 -13.64 -1.91 4.38
CA GLU A 32 -14.91 -2.61 4.53
C GLU A 32 -15.19 -3.06 5.98
N ASN A 33 -14.22 -3.71 6.62
CA ASN A 33 -14.40 -4.38 7.90
C ASN A 33 -14.05 -3.52 9.12
N LEU A 34 -13.32 -2.41 8.92
CA LEU A 34 -12.97 -1.43 9.94
C LEU A 34 -12.48 -2.03 11.28
N PRO A 35 -11.45 -2.92 11.28
CA PRO A 35 -10.97 -3.54 12.51
C PRO A 35 -10.46 -2.50 13.51
N GLU A 36 -10.82 -2.66 14.79
CA GLU A 36 -10.39 -1.77 15.88
C GLU A 36 -8.87 -1.77 16.04
N GLY A 37 -8.29 -0.60 16.30
CA GLY A 37 -6.85 -0.43 16.53
C GLY A 37 -5.96 -0.46 15.28
N SER A 38 -6.53 -0.71 14.09
CA SER A 38 -5.79 -0.62 12.83
C SER A 38 -5.53 0.83 12.44
N TYR A 39 -4.28 1.12 12.06
CA TYR A 39 -3.90 2.43 11.52
C TYR A 39 -4.74 2.78 10.28
N THR A 40 -4.89 1.86 9.34
CA THR A 40 -5.70 2.05 8.13
C THR A 40 -7.15 2.40 8.48
N THR A 41 -7.74 1.71 9.46
CA THR A 41 -9.10 2.01 9.92
C THR A 41 -9.19 3.46 10.42
N SER A 42 -8.16 3.94 11.14
CA SER A 42 -8.12 5.31 11.61
C SER A 42 -8.08 6.34 10.47
N LEU A 43 -7.51 6.00 9.31
CA LEU A 43 -7.50 6.88 8.13
C LEU A 43 -8.90 6.98 7.51
N PHE A 44 -9.62 5.87 7.40
CA PHE A 44 -10.99 5.84 6.86
C PHE A 44 -12.05 6.41 7.81
N THR A 45 -11.82 6.33 9.12
CA THR A 45 -12.79 6.78 10.14
C THR A 45 -12.46 8.14 10.76
N HIS A 46 -11.37 8.78 10.32
CA HIS A 46 -10.95 10.07 10.86
C HIS A 46 -12.05 11.13 10.66
N GLU A 47 -12.25 12.02 11.64
CA GLU A 47 -13.26 13.09 11.57
C GLU A 47 -13.02 14.10 10.43
N LYS A 48 -11.75 14.23 10.00
CA LYS A 48 -11.34 15.03 8.84
C LYS A 48 -11.66 14.36 7.50
N GLY A 49 -12.09 13.09 7.51
CA GLY A 49 -12.31 12.28 6.33
C GLY A 49 -11.06 12.18 5.46
N GLU A 50 -11.26 12.22 4.14
CA GLU A 50 -10.23 12.19 3.10
C GLU A 50 -9.05 13.15 3.36
N ASN A 51 -9.31 14.34 3.92
CA ASN A 51 -8.27 15.32 4.20
C ASN A 51 -7.17 14.75 5.10
N ARG A 52 -7.48 13.81 6.01
CA ARG A 52 -6.45 13.18 6.83
C ARG A 52 -5.48 12.33 6.00
N ALA A 53 -6.01 11.55 5.06
CA ALA A 53 -5.19 10.71 4.19
C ALA A 53 -4.34 11.56 3.23
N LEU A 54 -4.91 12.64 2.69
CA LEU A 54 -4.19 13.60 1.85
C LEU A 54 -3.11 14.37 2.61
N GLU A 55 -3.38 14.78 3.86
CA GLU A 55 -2.39 15.41 4.76
C GLU A 55 -1.19 14.48 4.94
N LYS A 56 -1.43 13.19 5.23
CA LYS A 56 -0.36 12.18 5.36
C LYS A 56 0.41 12.02 4.05
N LEU A 57 -0.27 11.77 2.93
CA LEU A 57 0.41 11.63 1.63
C LEU A 57 1.30 12.84 1.29
N GLY A 58 0.86 14.07 1.61
CA GLY A 58 1.65 15.27 1.41
C GLY A 58 2.84 15.42 2.38
N GLU A 59 2.69 14.95 3.61
CA GLU A 59 3.76 14.87 4.61
C GLU A 59 4.87 13.94 4.12
N GLU A 60 4.53 12.69 3.75
CA GLU A 60 5.50 11.69 3.27
C GLU A 60 6.21 12.16 2.00
N ALA A 61 5.48 12.81 1.08
CA ALA A 61 6.07 13.38 -0.12
C ALA A 61 7.10 14.49 0.20
N THR A 62 6.85 15.27 1.25
CA THR A 62 7.79 16.30 1.71
C THR A 62 9.01 15.67 2.37
N GLU A 63 8.81 14.66 3.21
CA GLU A 63 9.88 13.93 3.90
C GLU A 63 10.78 13.19 2.91
N PHE A 64 10.21 12.51 1.91
CA PHE A 64 10.97 11.88 0.82
C PHE A 64 11.87 12.88 0.07
N VAL A 65 11.36 14.08 -0.22
CA VAL A 65 12.15 15.14 -0.86
C VAL A 65 13.31 15.59 0.04
N LEU A 66 13.09 15.68 1.34
CA LEU A 66 14.13 16.04 2.31
C LEU A 66 15.18 14.93 2.45
N ALA A 67 14.76 13.66 2.55
CA ALA A 67 15.65 12.49 2.57
C ALA A 67 16.55 12.45 1.32
N ALA A 68 15.97 12.65 0.14
CA ALA A 68 16.70 12.73 -1.12
C ALA A 68 17.73 13.87 -1.12
N LYS A 69 17.34 15.05 -0.62
CA LYS A 69 18.22 16.21 -0.51
C LYS A 69 19.41 15.95 0.43
N ASP A 70 19.18 15.24 1.53
CA ASP A 70 20.18 14.99 2.56
C ASP A 70 21.01 13.72 2.31
N ALA A 71 20.73 13.01 1.20
CA ALA A 71 21.38 11.77 0.80
C ALA A 71 21.26 10.65 1.86
N ASP A 72 20.10 10.61 2.53
CA ASP A 72 19.73 9.56 3.46
C ASP A 72 19.03 8.42 2.72
N GLU A 73 19.76 7.36 2.39
CA GLU A 73 19.22 6.24 1.59
C GLU A 73 18.19 5.39 2.37
N GLU A 74 18.32 5.31 3.70
CA GLU A 74 17.40 4.55 4.54
C GLU A 74 16.06 5.26 4.61
N GLU A 75 16.09 6.56 4.89
CA GLU A 75 14.89 7.38 4.94
C GLU A 75 14.23 7.50 3.56
N LEU A 76 15.02 7.56 2.49
CA LEU A 76 14.47 7.61 1.13
C LEU A 76 13.62 6.38 0.80
N ALA A 77 14.08 5.18 1.19
CA ALA A 77 13.32 3.96 1.00
C ALA A 77 12.08 3.92 1.90
N HIS A 78 12.20 4.39 3.15
CA HIS A 78 11.11 4.47 4.11
C HIS A 78 9.97 5.36 3.61
N GLU A 79 10.26 6.63 3.30
CA GLU A 79 9.21 7.57 2.87
C GLU A 79 8.67 7.23 1.49
N GLY A 80 9.48 6.57 0.65
CA GLY A 80 9.02 6.02 -0.61
C GLY A 80 7.93 4.96 -0.41
N ALA A 81 8.11 4.07 0.57
CA ALA A 81 7.11 3.08 0.93
C ALA A 81 5.84 3.73 1.52
N ASP A 82 6.00 4.73 2.39
CA ASP A 82 4.88 5.44 3.00
C ASP A 82 4.07 6.24 1.96
N ILE A 83 4.72 6.84 0.96
CA ILE A 83 4.05 7.44 -0.21
C ILE A 83 3.20 6.39 -0.93
N VAL A 84 3.77 5.23 -1.26
CA VAL A 84 3.04 4.16 -1.98
C VAL A 84 1.83 3.71 -1.17
N TYR A 85 2.02 3.46 0.14
CA TYR A 85 0.95 3.04 1.03
C TYR A 85 -0.17 4.09 1.10
N HIS A 86 0.17 5.35 1.36
CA HIS A 86 -0.81 6.42 1.49
C HIS A 86 -1.51 6.73 0.16
N MET A 87 -0.81 6.58 -0.97
CA MET A 87 -1.41 6.66 -2.30
C MET A 87 -2.46 5.56 -2.50
N LEU A 88 -2.16 4.30 -2.16
CA LEU A 88 -3.13 3.20 -2.25
C LEU A 88 -4.36 3.44 -1.35
N VAL A 89 -4.19 3.99 -0.15
CA VAL A 89 -5.31 4.39 0.72
C VAL A 89 -6.19 5.45 0.04
N VAL A 90 -5.58 6.47 -0.58
CA VAL A 90 -6.34 7.50 -1.29
C VAL A 90 -7.06 6.91 -2.51
N LEU A 91 -6.43 6.03 -3.29
CA LEU A 91 -7.09 5.33 -4.40
C LEU A 91 -8.31 4.54 -3.94
N ALA A 92 -8.17 3.79 -2.84
CA ALA A 92 -9.28 3.06 -2.22
C ALA A 92 -10.41 4.00 -1.77
N MET A 93 -10.11 5.18 -1.22
CA MET A 93 -11.14 6.18 -0.85
C MET A 93 -11.94 6.70 -2.06
N HIS A 94 -11.36 6.65 -3.25
CA HIS A 94 -11.98 7.07 -4.51
C HIS A 94 -12.50 5.90 -5.35
N ASP A 95 -12.51 4.68 -4.79
CA ASP A 95 -12.92 3.45 -5.48
C ASP A 95 -12.16 3.22 -6.80
N VAL A 96 -10.88 3.59 -6.84
CA VAL A 96 -9.97 3.34 -7.98
C VAL A 96 -9.20 2.05 -7.71
N ASP A 97 -9.28 1.11 -8.66
CA ASP A 97 -8.63 -0.20 -8.53
C ASP A 97 -7.11 -0.07 -8.67
N VAL A 98 -6.36 -0.86 -7.91
CA VAL A 98 -4.90 -0.94 -8.06
C VAL A 98 -4.51 -1.45 -9.44
N ASP A 99 -5.34 -2.28 -10.07
CA ASP A 99 -5.09 -2.75 -11.44
C ASP A 99 -5.11 -1.59 -12.46
N ASP A 100 -5.95 -0.56 -12.26
CA ASP A 100 -5.95 0.65 -13.09
C ASP A 100 -4.62 1.41 -12.95
N LEU A 101 -4.10 1.55 -11.72
CA LEU A 101 -2.78 2.15 -11.48
C LEU A 101 -1.67 1.31 -12.13
N LEU A 102 -1.73 -0.02 -12.02
CA LEU A 102 -0.74 -0.92 -12.60
C LEU A 102 -0.75 -0.83 -14.13
N ASP A 103 -1.92 -0.74 -14.77
CA ASP A 103 -2.02 -0.52 -16.22
C ASP A 103 -1.34 0.78 -16.65
N GLU A 104 -1.62 1.88 -15.96
CA GLU A 104 -0.94 3.16 -16.17
C GLU A 104 0.60 3.03 -15.99
N LEU A 105 1.07 2.30 -14.98
CA LEU A 105 2.50 2.06 -14.77
C LEU A 105 3.11 1.21 -15.89
N ARG A 106 2.39 0.21 -16.41
CA ARG A 106 2.83 -0.62 -17.55
C ARG A 106 3.02 0.23 -18.80
N GLU A 107 2.16 1.21 -19.04
CA GLU A 107 2.31 2.14 -20.17
C GLU A 107 3.55 3.04 -20.08
N ARG A 108 4.12 3.20 -18.88
CA ARG A 108 5.31 4.04 -18.64
C ARG A 108 6.63 3.28 -18.74
N ARG A 109 6.59 1.96 -18.91
CA ARG A 109 7.75 1.07 -19.02
C ARG A 109 8.20 0.88 -20.48
#